data_AF-A0A1Y3C8V3-F1
#
_entry.id   AF-A0A1Y3C8V3-F1
#
_cell.length_a   1.000
_cell.length_b   1.000
_cell.length_c   1.000
_cell.angle_alpha   90.00
_cell.angle_beta   90.00
_cell.angle_gamma   90.00
#
_symmetry.space_group_name_H-M   'P 1'
#
loop_
_entity.id
_entity.type
_entity.pdbx_description
1 polymer ?
#
loop_
_entity_poly.entity_id
_entity_poly.type
_entity_poly.pdbx_seq_one_letter_code
_entity_poly.pdbx_strand_id
1 'polypeptide(L)' 'MKIEKFLIGQKVKMASMEHLVFTVIAENTDGTYRVETQLDQQNVLSYGNISKEMLREITA' A
#
# COMPACT_ATOMS: atom_id res chain seq x y z
N MET A 1 -2.37 5.57 -22.36
CA MET A 1 -2.99 5.41 -21.04
C MET A 1 -1.90 5.56 -19.99
N LYS A 2 -1.98 6.55 -19.10
CA LYS A 2 -1.09 6.59 -17.94
C LYS A 2 -1.58 5.51 -16.99
N ILE A 3 -0.85 4.40 -16.91
CA ILE A 3 -1.09 3.41 -15.86
C ILE A 3 -0.60 4.10 -14.59
N GLU A 4 -1.52 4.64 -13.80
CA GLU A 4 -1.21 5.18 -12.48
C GLU A 4 -0.66 4.01 -11.66
N LYS A 5 0.63 4.04 -11.35
CA LYS A 5 1.28 3.07 -10.48
C LYS A 5 1.57 3.75 -9.16
N PHE A 6 1.50 2.97 -8.09
CA PHE A 6 1.97 3.46 -6.80
C PHE A 6 3.50 3.39 -6.77
N LEU A 7 4.12 4.42 -6.21
CA LEU A 7 5.56 4.49 -6.04
C LEU A 7 5.98 3.87 -4.71
N ILE A 8 7.16 3.27 -4.66
CA ILE A 8 7.77 2.85 -3.39
C ILE A 8 7.97 4.10 -2.50
N GLY A 9 7.58 3.99 -1.24
CA GLY A 9 7.51 5.10 -0.28
C GLY A 9 6.20 5.89 -0.32
N GLN A 10 5.31 5.63 -1.28
CA GLN A 10 4.00 6.30 -1.34
C GLN A 10 3.09 5.80 -0.23
N LYS A 11 2.41 6.75 0.42
CA LYS A 11 1.36 6.46 1.40
C LYS A 11 0.04 6.18 0.69
N VAL A 12 -0.59 5.08 1.07
CA VAL A 12 -1.82 4.56 0.49
C VAL A 12 -2.75 4.07 1.59
N LYS A 13 -4.04 3.97 1.28
CA LYS A 13 -5.01 3.26 2.14
C LYS A 13 -5.46 2.00 1.45
N MET A 14 -5.78 0.98 2.24
CA MET A 14 -6.49 -0.19 1.72
C MET A 14 -8.00 0.06 1.77
N ALA A 15 -8.72 -0.30 0.71
CA ALA A 15 -10.17 -0.14 0.65
C ALA A 15 -10.91 -0.92 1.76
N SER A 16 -10.33 -2.03 2.23
CA SER A 16 -10.85 -2.82 3.36
C SER A 16 -10.45 -2.28 4.74
N MET A 17 -9.49 -1.36 4.82
CA MET A 17 -8.94 -0.81 6.07
C MET A 17 -8.65 0.68 5.94
N GLU A 18 -9.71 1.48 5.75
CA GLU A 18 -9.57 2.93 5.52
C GLU A 18 -9.03 3.73 6.73
N HIS A 19 -9.05 3.10 7.91
CA HIS A 19 -8.54 3.68 9.17
C HIS A 19 -7.02 3.59 9.29
N LEU A 20 -6.35 2.76 8.48
CA LEU A 20 -4.89 2.61 8.49
C LEU A 20 -4.29 3.20 7.22
N VAL A 21 -3.14 3.85 7.40
CA VAL A 21 -2.31 4.33 6.30
C VAL A 21 -1.12 3.40 6.17
N PHE A 22 -0.94 2.83 4.99
CA PHE A 22 0.16 1.97 4.65
C PHE A 22 1.15 2.71 3.75
N THR A 23 2.38 2.22 3.71
CA THR A 23 3.44 2.68 2.81
C THR A 23 3.76 1.56 1.85
N VAL A 24 3.83 1.87 0.56
CA VAL A 24 4.27 0.91 -0.45
C VAL A 24 5.76 0.67 -0.30
N ILE A 25 6.17 -0.59 -0.12
CA ILE A 25 7.58 -0.96 0.05
C ILE A 25 8.15 -1.70 -1.15
N ALA A 26 7.30 -2.34 -1.96
CA ALA A 26 7.72 -2.98 -3.20
C ALA A 26 6.54 -3.17 -4.16
N GLU A 27 6.85 -3.33 -5.44
CA GLU A 27 5.97 -3.86 -6.48
C GLU A 27 6.46 -5.28 -6.82
N ASN A 28 5.57 -6.27 -6.80
CA ASN A 28 5.88 -7.63 -7.21
C ASN A 28 5.87 -7.76 -8.73
N THR A 29 6.50 -8.81 -9.26
CA THR A 29 6.58 -9.06 -10.71
C THR A 29 5.23 -9.32 -11.37
N ASP A 30 4.23 -9.74 -10.61
CA ASP A 30 2.85 -9.95 -11.05
C ASP A 30 2.00 -8.65 -11.05
N GLY A 31 2.55 -7.53 -10.57
CA GLY A 31 1.86 -6.24 -10.54
C GLY A 31 1.05 -5.96 -9.27
N THR A 32 1.05 -6.88 -8.29
CA THR A 32 0.63 -6.57 -6.92
C THR A 32 1.70 -5.79 -6.16
N TYR A 33 1.32 -5.21 -5.02
CA TYR A 33 2.19 -4.41 -4.18
C TYR A 33 2.37 -5.04 -2.82
N ARG A 34 3.55 -4.78 -2.24
CA ARG A 34 3.83 -4.99 -0.83
C ARG A 34 3.67 -3.67 -0.11
N VAL A 35 2.88 -3.66 0.95
CA VAL A 35 2.62 -2.48 1.76
C VAL A 35 2.83 -2.79 3.23
N GLU A 36 3.27 -1.80 4.00
CA GLU A 36 3.43 -1.94 5.44
C GLU A 36 2.91 -0.73 6.21
N THR A 37 2.48 -0.96 7.44
CA THR A 37 2.16 0.11 8.38
C THR A 37 2.67 -0.24 9.76
N GLN A 38 3.15 0.77 10.47
CA GLN A 38 3.57 0.64 11.85
C GLN A 38 2.37 0.93 12.75
N LEU A 39 1.93 -0.06 13.52
CA LEU A 39 0.85 0.13 14.49
C LEU A 39 1.38 0.71 15.80
N ASP A 40 2.52 0.18 16.26
CA ASP A 40 3.18 0.59 17.51
C ASP A 40 4.70 0.45 17.37
N GLN A 41 5.44 0.73 18.44
CA GLN A 41 6.91 0.64 18.46
C GLN A 41 7.46 -0.75 18.08
N GLN A 42 6.66 -1.82 18.23
CA GLN A 42 7.10 -3.20 17.98
C GLN A 42 6.25 -3.97 16.96
N ASN A 43 5.08 -3.43 16.57
CA ASN A 43 4.18 -4.13 15.65
C ASN A 43 4.14 -3.44 14.30
N VAL A 44 4.55 -4.18 13.27
CA VAL A 44 4.43 -3.80 11.87
C VAL A 44 3.47 -4.77 11.21
N LEU A 45 2.41 -4.24 10.60
CA LEU A 45 1.55 -5.01 9.71
C LEU A 45 2.10 -4.88 8.29
N SER A 46 2.47 -6.01 7.70
CA SER A 46 2.97 -6.07 6.33
C SER A 46 2.11 -7.00 5.50
N TYR A 47 1.70 -6.55 4.33
CA TYR A 47 0.96 -7.34 3.35
C TYR A 47 1.75 -7.43 2.06
N GLY A 48 1.91 -8.66 1.55
CA GLY A 48 2.81 -8.95 0.43
C GLY A 48 2.16 -9.08 -0.94
N ASN A 49 0.84 -9.15 -1.03
CA ASN A 49 0.13 -9.46 -2.28
C ASN A 49 -1.14 -8.61 -2.39
N ILE A 50 -0.98 -7.29 -2.47
CA ILE A 50 -2.12 -6.37 -2.55
C ILE A 50 -2.28 -5.86 -3.98
N SER A 51 -3.43 -6.14 -4.60
CA SER A 51 -3.74 -5.62 -5.94
C SER A 51 -3.91 -4.11 -5.92
N LYS A 52 -3.53 -3.44 -7.02
CA LYS A 52 -3.72 -2.00 -7.21
C LYS A 52 -5.14 -1.53 -6.87
N GLU A 53 -6.16 -2.30 -7.25
CA GLU A 53 -7.58 -1.97 -7.05
C GLU A 53 -7.98 -1.90 -5.57
N MET A 54 -7.24 -2.58 -4.70
CA MET A 54 -7.44 -2.53 -3.25
C MET A 54 -6.78 -1.32 -2.61
N LEU A 55 -5.90 -0.62 -3.33
CA LEU A 55 -5.18 0.55 -2.84
C LEU A 55 -5.87 1.83 -3.30
N ARG A 56 -5.93 2.80 -2.40
CA ARG A 56 -6.43 4.15 -2.65
C ARG A 56 -5.32 5.15 -2.40
N GLU A 57 -5.15 6.09 -3.32
CA GLU A 57 -4.29 7.23 -3.10
C GLU A 57 -4.84 8.10 -1.97
N ILE A 58 -3.95 8.60 -1.13
CA ILE A 58 -4.27 9.63 -0.16
C ILE A 58 -4.02 10.96 -0.85
N THR A 59 -5.02 11.44 -1.59
CA THR A 59 -5.04 12.82 -2.08
C THR A 59 -5.28 13.74 -0.88
N ALA A 60 -4.35 14.67 -0.66
CA ALA A 60 -4.47 15.72 0.34
C ALA A 60 -5.52 16.76 -0.06
#